data_AF-Q2FQ83-F1
#
_entry.id   AF-Q2FQ83-F1
#
_cell.length_a   1.000
_cell.length_b   1.000
_cell.length_c   1.000
_cell.angle_alpha   90.00
_cell.angle_beta   90.00
_cell.angle_gamma   90.00
#
_symmetry.space_group_name_H-M   'P 1'
#
loop_
_entity.id
_entity.type
_entity.pdbx_description
1 polymer ?
#
loop_
_entity_poly.entity_id
_entity_poly.type
_entity_poly.pdbx_seq_one_letter_code
_entity_poly.pdbx_strand_id
1 'polypeptide(L)'
;MADFVSKSVVKSAERILTTPFASKDAMNTIIGNILADNPWGCTPYVSGGETFPAVQKSSEYYTGTVIYENDDGKQVGRVSVRCPGAAGFDSNIATILANNAISTAMGGVSSHDSSEDGFTVVLKCHAANGELFNVTFKRDKISVSSYESDSILNTVEAWADTIGALA
;
A
#
# COMPACT_ATOMS: atom_id res chain seq x y z
N MET A 1 -16.06 -32.52 -28.19
CA MET A 1 -14.91 -32.14 -27.35
C MET A 1 -15.26 -30.78 -26.77
N ALA A 2 -15.19 -30.61 -25.46
CA ALA A 2 -15.48 -29.31 -24.87
C ALA A 2 -14.24 -28.42 -25.03
N ASP A 3 -14.36 -27.35 -25.81
CA ASP A 3 -13.28 -26.39 -26.01
C ASP A 3 -13.36 -25.28 -24.96
N PHE A 4 -12.19 -24.78 -24.55
CA PHE A 4 -12.09 -23.62 -23.67
C PHE A 4 -12.55 -22.37 -24.42
N VAL A 5 -13.46 -21.60 -23.81
CA VAL A 5 -13.87 -20.28 -24.30
C VAL A 5 -13.28 -19.21 -23.39
N SER A 6 -12.65 -18.20 -23.97
CA SER A 6 -12.15 -17.04 -23.22
C SER A 6 -13.34 -16.29 -22.58
N LYS A 7 -13.18 -15.90 -21.32
CA LYS A 7 -14.19 -15.12 -20.60
C LYS A 7 -13.99 -13.62 -20.81
N SER A 8 -12.92 -13.08 -20.26
CA SER A 8 -12.62 -11.66 -20.38
C SER A 8 -11.12 -11.36 -20.35
N VAL A 9 -10.74 -10.22 -20.93
CA VAL A 9 -9.35 -9.74 -20.99
C VAL A 9 -9.24 -8.55 -20.05
N VAL A 10 -8.63 -8.78 -18.89
CA VAL A 10 -8.35 -7.74 -17.91
C VAL A 10 -7.02 -7.05 -18.18
N LYS A 11 -6.92 -5.78 -17.79
CA LYS A 11 -5.78 -4.89 -17.98
C LYS A 11 -5.13 -4.53 -16.65
N SER A 12 -3.93 -3.95 -16.75
CA SER A 12 -3.20 -3.36 -15.64
C SER A 12 -2.41 -2.14 -16.12
N ALA A 13 -2.39 -1.09 -15.29
CA ALA A 13 -1.60 0.11 -15.51
C ALA A 13 -0.88 0.51 -14.21
N GLU A 14 0.27 1.15 -14.33
CA GLU A 14 0.99 1.73 -13.20
C GLU A 14 1.42 3.16 -13.48
N ARG A 15 1.44 3.97 -12.43
CA ARG A 15 2.00 5.31 -12.39
C ARG A 15 3.13 5.31 -11.36
N ILE A 16 4.35 5.44 -11.84
CA ILE A 16 5.53 5.62 -11.00
C ILE A 16 5.53 7.07 -10.51
N LEU A 17 5.69 7.25 -9.20
CA LEU A 17 5.72 8.57 -8.57
C LEU A 17 7.08 9.22 -8.83
N THR A 18 7.07 10.51 -9.16
CA THR A 18 8.32 11.27 -9.29
C THR A 18 9.04 11.40 -7.96
N THR A 19 8.27 11.52 -6.88
CA THR A 19 8.74 11.53 -5.49
C THR A 19 8.01 10.44 -4.71
N PRO A 20 8.72 9.44 -4.14
CA PRO A 20 8.09 8.45 -3.30
C PRO A 20 7.38 9.08 -2.10
N PHE A 21 6.33 8.43 -1.59
CA PHE A 21 5.68 8.87 -0.36
C PHE A 21 6.70 9.02 0.77
N ALA A 22 6.68 10.19 1.42
CA ALA A 22 7.59 10.52 2.51
C ALA A 22 7.43 9.58 3.71
N SER A 23 6.21 9.11 3.96
CA SER A 23 5.88 8.21 5.07
C SER A 23 4.63 7.39 4.79
N LYS A 24 4.40 6.36 5.60
CA LYS A 24 3.13 5.61 5.59
C LYS A 24 1.92 6.49 5.87
N ASP A 25 2.09 7.55 6.68
CA ASP A 25 0.98 8.41 7.09
C ASP A 25 0.53 9.32 5.94
N ALA A 26 1.48 9.80 5.13
CA ALA A 26 1.16 10.52 3.89
C ALA A 26 0.33 9.66 2.93
N MET A 27 0.75 8.41 2.71
CA MET A 27 0.01 7.45 1.88
C MET A 27 -1.36 7.11 2.49
N ASN A 28 -1.42 6.83 3.80
CA ASN A 28 -2.64 6.44 4.49
C ASN A 28 -3.67 7.57 4.60
N THR A 29 -3.23 8.83 4.59
CA THR A 29 -4.14 9.99 4.51
C THR A 29 -4.90 9.98 3.18
N ILE A 30 -4.20 9.75 2.06
CA ILE A 30 -4.83 9.65 0.73
C ILE A 30 -5.81 8.48 0.70
N ILE A 31 -5.42 7.32 1.23
CA ILE A 31 -6.27 6.14 1.30
C ILE A 31 -7.52 6.39 2.17
N GLY A 32 -7.36 7.07 3.30
CA GLY A 32 -8.46 7.48 4.16
C GLY A 32 -9.48 8.36 3.42
N ASN A 33 -9.00 9.35 2.66
CA ASN A 33 -9.85 10.21 1.84
C ASN A 33 -10.58 9.41 0.74
N ILE A 34 -9.93 8.46 0.08
CA ILE A 34 -10.60 7.60 -0.92
C ILE A 34 -11.75 6.80 -0.28
N LEU A 35 -11.51 6.21 0.89
CA LEU A 35 -12.52 5.42 1.59
C LEU A 35 -13.69 6.27 2.09
N ALA A 36 -13.44 7.53 2.46
CA ALA A 36 -14.47 8.47 2.93
C ALA A 36 -15.27 9.09 1.79
N ASP A 37 -14.59 9.59 0.76
CA ASP A 37 -15.19 10.43 -0.27
C ASP A 37 -15.60 9.65 -1.52
N ASN A 38 -15.06 8.43 -1.71
CA ASN A 38 -15.30 7.58 -2.88
C ASN A 38 -15.18 8.36 -4.20
N PRO A 39 -13.99 8.92 -4.50
CA PRO A 39 -13.79 9.83 -5.63
C PRO A 39 -14.02 9.17 -7.00
N TRP A 40 -14.03 7.83 -7.05
CA TRP A 40 -14.20 7.05 -8.28
C TRP A 40 -15.65 6.69 -8.57
N GLY A 41 -16.61 7.12 -7.73
CA GLY A 41 -18.03 6.80 -7.92
C GLY A 41 -18.32 5.30 -7.87
N CYS A 42 -17.53 4.53 -7.11
CA CYS A 42 -17.75 3.10 -6.94
C CYS A 42 -19.08 2.84 -6.23
N THR A 43 -19.68 1.67 -6.41
CA THR A 43 -20.98 1.32 -5.83
C THR A 43 -20.89 0.06 -4.97
N PRO A 44 -21.63 -0.04 -3.85
CA PRO A 44 -21.73 -1.28 -3.10
C PRO A 44 -22.26 -2.43 -3.98
N TYR A 45 -21.90 -3.66 -3.65
CA TYR A 45 -22.34 -4.84 -4.41
C TYR A 45 -22.65 -6.02 -3.51
N VAL A 46 -23.48 -6.94 -4.01
CA VAL A 46 -23.85 -8.16 -3.27
C VAL A 46 -23.13 -9.35 -3.90
N SER A 47 -22.46 -10.15 -3.07
CA SER A 47 -21.83 -11.41 -3.49
C SER A 47 -21.99 -12.45 -2.39
N GLY A 48 -22.40 -13.67 -2.75
CA GLY A 48 -22.63 -14.73 -1.76
C GLY A 48 -23.71 -14.42 -0.71
N GLY A 49 -24.62 -13.48 -0.99
CA GLY A 49 -25.64 -13.02 -0.04
C GLY A 49 -25.17 -11.93 0.93
N GLU A 50 -23.91 -11.51 0.88
CA GLU A 50 -23.36 -10.43 1.69
C GLU A 50 -23.22 -9.14 0.88
N THR A 51 -23.47 -7.99 1.53
CA THR A 51 -23.26 -6.66 0.93
C THR A 51 -21.84 -6.19 1.23
N PHE A 52 -21.07 -5.96 0.18
CA PHE A 52 -19.73 -5.39 0.24
C PHE A 52 -19.77 -3.88 -0.05
N PRO A 53 -18.91 -3.09 0.60
CA PRO A 53 -18.81 -1.66 0.33
C PRO A 53 -18.25 -1.38 -1.07
N ALA A 54 -18.49 -0.15 -1.55
CA ALA A 54 -18.02 0.34 -2.85
C ALA A 54 -16.49 0.28 -3.02
N VAL A 55 -15.78 0.71 -1.98
CA VAL A 55 -14.31 0.66 -1.88
C VAL A 55 -13.96 0.10 -0.52
N GLN A 56 -13.04 -0.85 -0.47
CA GLN A 56 -12.54 -1.41 0.78
C GLN A 56 -11.06 -1.73 0.70
N LYS A 57 -10.40 -1.69 1.85
CA LYS A 57 -9.06 -2.23 1.99
C LYS A 57 -9.12 -3.76 1.92
N SER A 58 -8.43 -4.33 0.93
CA SER A 58 -8.33 -5.79 0.72
C SER A 58 -7.14 -6.37 1.47
N SER A 59 -6.00 -5.68 1.44
CA SER A 59 -4.81 -6.07 2.20
C SER A 59 -3.90 -4.86 2.42
N GLU A 60 -3.07 -4.94 3.46
CA GLU A 60 -2.00 -3.98 3.70
C GLU A 60 -0.76 -4.65 4.32
N TYR A 61 0.40 -4.11 3.99
CA TYR A 61 1.69 -4.51 4.54
C TYR A 61 2.60 -3.30 4.68
N TYR A 62 3.34 -3.26 5.79
CA TYR A 62 4.34 -2.23 6.09
C TYR A 62 5.63 -2.93 6.49
N THR A 63 6.74 -2.58 5.84
CA THR A 63 8.07 -3.07 6.15
C THR A 63 8.94 -1.92 6.63
N GLY A 64 9.80 -2.19 7.60
CA GLY A 64 10.77 -1.21 8.08
C GLY A 64 12.03 -1.86 8.60
N THR A 65 13.08 -1.05 8.71
CA THR A 65 14.42 -1.51 9.05
C THR A 65 14.96 -0.74 10.25
N VAL A 66 15.36 -1.44 11.30
CA VAL A 66 16.19 -0.89 12.36
C VAL A 66 17.62 -1.31 12.12
N ILE A 67 18.52 -0.34 11.96
CA ILE A 67 19.96 -0.55 11.85
C ILE A 67 20.62 -0.35 13.21
N TYR A 68 21.78 -0.97 13.39
CA TYR A 68 22.60 -0.82 14.59
C TYR A 68 23.98 -0.36 14.16
N GLU A 69 24.46 0.75 14.71
CA GLU A 69 25.73 1.37 14.36
C GLU A 69 26.67 1.37 15.57
N ASN A 70 27.96 1.11 15.34
CA ASN A 70 28.99 1.22 16.38
C ASN A 70 29.41 2.70 16.59
N ASP A 71 30.34 2.94 17.50
CA ASP A 71 30.86 4.28 17.80
C ASP A 71 31.56 4.96 16.61
N ASP A 72 32.00 4.19 15.61
CA ASP A 72 32.58 4.71 14.36
C ASP A 72 31.52 5.08 13.30
N GLY A 73 30.23 4.90 13.61
CA GLY A 73 29.13 5.08 12.65
C GLY A 73 29.03 3.96 11.61
N LYS A 74 29.69 2.81 11.84
CA LYS A 74 29.59 1.65 10.96
C LYS A 74 28.40 0.80 11.36
N GLN A 75 27.56 0.46 10.39
CA GLN A 75 26.51 -0.53 10.59
C GLN A 75 27.09 -1.90 10.97
N VAL A 76 26.70 -2.38 12.15
CA VAL A 76 27.10 -3.68 12.75
C VAL A 76 25.94 -4.67 12.83
N GLY A 77 24.70 -4.19 12.69
CA GLY A 77 23.51 -5.04 12.75
C GLY A 77 22.33 -4.47 11.98
N ARG A 78 21.33 -5.31 11.76
CA ARG A 78 20.07 -4.96 11.10
C ARG A 78 18.94 -5.87 11.56
N VAL A 79 17.77 -5.30 11.80
CA VAL A 79 16.51 -6.02 12.01
C VAL A 79 15.47 -5.45 11.05
N SER A 80 14.84 -6.31 10.26
CA SER A 80 13.73 -5.91 9.39
C SER A 80 12.42 -6.47 9.92
N VAL A 81 11.35 -5.69 9.86
CA VAL A 81 10.00 -6.12 10.24
C VAL A 81 9.06 -6.09 9.05
N ARG A 82 8.05 -6.95 9.05
CA ARG A 82 6.92 -6.89 8.14
C ARG A 82 5.64 -7.01 8.96
N CYS A 83 4.78 -6.02 8.85
CA CYS A 83 3.57 -5.89 9.66
C CYS A 83 2.34 -5.87 8.75
N PRO A 84 1.23 -6.54 9.12
CA PRO A 84 0.00 -6.55 8.35
C PRO A 84 -0.88 -5.29 8.57
N GLY A 85 -0.35 -4.25 9.24
CA GLY A 85 -1.09 -3.03 9.57
C GLY A 85 -0.18 -1.91 10.10
N ALA A 86 -0.60 -0.67 9.91
CA ALA A 86 0.18 0.53 10.23
C ALA A 86 0.46 0.68 11.73
N ALA A 87 -0.53 0.41 12.59
CA ALA A 87 -0.35 0.52 14.04
C ALA A 87 0.62 -0.55 14.60
N GLY A 88 0.56 -1.76 14.03
CA GLY A 88 1.50 -2.84 14.37
C GLY A 88 2.92 -2.51 13.93
N PHE A 89 3.08 -1.84 12.78
CA PHE A 89 4.36 -1.34 12.33
C PHE A 89 4.98 -0.36 13.33
N ASP A 90 4.25 0.67 13.76
CA ASP A 90 4.75 1.66 14.73
C ASP A 90 5.16 0.99 16.05
N SER A 91 4.29 0.09 16.55
CA SER A 91 4.53 -0.63 17.79
C SER A 91 5.76 -1.52 17.71
N ASN A 92 5.96 -2.22 16.59
CA ASN A 92 7.10 -3.12 16.40
C ASN A 92 8.41 -2.36 16.24
N ILE A 93 8.44 -1.27 15.46
CA ILE A 93 9.62 -0.42 15.33
C ILE A 93 10.02 0.15 16.70
N ALA A 94 9.06 0.73 17.44
CA ALA A 94 9.32 1.26 18.77
C ALA A 94 9.84 0.18 19.75
N THR A 95 9.26 -1.02 19.69
CA THR A 95 9.69 -2.15 20.53
C THR A 95 11.13 -2.57 20.23
N ILE A 96 11.52 -2.63 18.96
CA ILE A 96 12.88 -3.01 18.56
C ILE A 96 13.88 -1.94 18.96
N LEU A 97 13.58 -0.66 18.72
CA LEU A 97 14.44 0.47 19.12
C LEU A 97 14.68 0.52 20.63
N ALA A 98 13.68 0.15 21.44
CA ALA A 98 13.80 0.13 22.90
C ALA A 98 14.48 -1.14 23.45
N ASN A 99 14.83 -2.12 22.61
CA ASN A 99 15.32 -3.41 23.08
C ASN A 99 16.83 -3.43 23.31
N ASN A 100 17.24 -3.13 24.55
CA ASN A 100 18.63 -3.12 24.96
C ASN A 100 19.36 -4.47 24.77
N ALA A 101 18.65 -5.60 24.86
CA ALA A 101 19.25 -6.91 24.69
C ALA A 101 19.68 -7.13 23.23
N ILE A 102 18.87 -6.69 22.27
CA ILE A 102 19.24 -6.71 20.85
C ILE A 102 20.40 -5.73 20.60
N SER A 103 20.35 -4.50 21.12
CA SER A 103 21.44 -3.53 20.95
C SER A 103 22.78 -4.05 21.48
N THR A 104 22.77 -4.68 22.66
CA THR A 104 23.96 -5.30 23.26
C THR A 104 24.48 -6.46 22.40
N ALA A 105 23.59 -7.33 21.91
CA ALA A 105 23.96 -8.47 21.08
C ALA A 105 24.50 -8.03 19.70
N MET A 106 23.97 -6.94 19.14
CA MET A 106 24.43 -6.37 17.88
C MET A 106 25.71 -5.54 18.03
N GLY A 107 26.04 -5.09 19.24
CA GLY A 107 27.22 -4.27 19.53
C GLY A 107 27.13 -2.83 19.02
N GLY A 108 25.92 -2.26 18.99
CA GLY A 108 25.69 -0.91 18.45
C GLY A 108 24.41 -0.25 18.95
N VAL A 109 24.25 1.04 18.61
CA VAL A 109 23.07 1.85 18.92
C VAL A 109 22.05 1.70 17.79
N SER A 110 20.79 1.43 18.16
CA SER A 110 19.71 1.24 17.21
C SER A 110 19.17 2.57 16.66
N SER A 111 18.91 2.64 15.36
CA SER A 111 18.19 3.73 14.71
C SER A 111 17.24 3.19 13.63
N HIS A 112 16.11 3.85 13.41
CA HIS A 112 15.15 3.46 12.38
C HIS A 112 15.54 4.09 11.05
N ASP A 113 15.90 3.23 10.09
CA ASP A 113 16.16 3.64 8.71
C ASP A 113 14.83 3.74 7.94
N SER A 114 14.16 4.87 8.11
CA SER A 114 12.90 5.16 7.41
C SER A 114 13.05 5.33 5.90
N SER A 115 14.28 5.45 5.38
CA SER A 115 14.52 5.53 3.93
C SER A 115 14.25 4.20 3.22
N GLU A 116 14.38 3.09 3.95
CA GLU A 116 14.11 1.73 3.45
C GLU A 116 12.68 1.23 3.73
N ASP A 117 11.85 2.03 4.41
CA ASP A 117 10.48 1.61 4.70
C ASP A 117 9.70 1.30 3.41
N GLY A 118 8.89 0.25 3.46
CA GLY A 118 8.06 -0.18 2.35
C GLY A 118 6.60 -0.18 2.78
N PHE A 119 5.74 0.38 1.94
CA PHE A 119 4.31 0.44 2.21
C PHE A 119 3.56 -0.20 1.05
N THR A 120 2.54 -0.99 1.33
CA THR A 120 1.65 -1.54 0.31
C THR A 120 0.24 -1.58 0.87
N VAL A 121 -0.71 -0.96 0.18
CA VAL A 121 -2.14 -1.06 0.48
C VAL A 121 -2.89 -1.35 -0.79
N VAL A 122 -3.73 -2.38 -0.78
CA VAL A 122 -4.59 -2.76 -1.90
C VAL A 122 -6.02 -2.38 -1.56
N LEU A 123 -6.62 -1.53 -2.38
CA LEU A 123 -8.04 -1.23 -2.36
C LEU A 123 -8.75 -2.10 -3.40
N LYS A 124 -9.79 -2.82 -2.98
CA LYS A 124 -10.73 -3.49 -3.86
C LYS A 124 -11.93 -2.58 -4.08
N CYS A 125 -12.24 -2.35 -5.35
CA CYS A 125 -13.23 -1.37 -5.79
C CYS A 125 -14.25 -2.03 -6.70
N HIS A 126 -15.51 -1.61 -6.60
CA HIS A 126 -16.58 -2.04 -7.50
C HIS A 126 -17.08 -0.84 -8.29
N ALA A 127 -16.73 -0.81 -9.58
CA ALA A 127 -17.10 0.24 -10.49
C ALA A 127 -18.63 0.27 -10.71
N ALA A 128 -19.17 1.44 -11.04
CA ALA A 128 -20.60 1.60 -11.31
C ALA A 128 -21.12 0.73 -12.48
N ASN A 129 -20.23 0.27 -13.37
CA ASN A 129 -20.56 -0.64 -14.46
C ASN A 129 -20.55 -2.13 -14.07
N GLY A 130 -20.29 -2.46 -12.79
CA GLY A 130 -20.28 -3.82 -12.26
C GLY A 130 -18.90 -4.50 -12.23
N GLU A 131 -17.85 -3.85 -12.75
CA GLU A 131 -16.50 -4.42 -12.74
C GLU A 131 -15.84 -4.33 -11.36
N LEU A 132 -15.08 -5.36 -10.99
CA LEU A 132 -14.21 -5.34 -9.82
C LEU A 132 -12.77 -5.06 -10.26
N PHE A 133 -12.19 -3.99 -9.72
CA PHE A 133 -10.80 -3.62 -9.98
C PHE A 133 -10.06 -3.36 -8.68
N ASN A 134 -8.73 -3.38 -8.73
CA ASN A 134 -7.89 -3.06 -7.59
C ASN A 134 -7.07 -1.80 -7.85
N VAL A 135 -6.92 -0.96 -6.82
CA VAL A 135 -5.95 0.13 -6.80
C VAL A 135 -4.94 -0.19 -5.71
N THR A 136 -3.69 -0.38 -6.10
CA THR A 136 -2.60 -0.68 -5.17
C THR A 136 -1.71 0.54 -5.01
N PHE A 137 -1.53 0.96 -3.78
CA PHE A 137 -0.58 2.00 -3.38
C PHE A 137 0.68 1.34 -2.87
N LYS A 138 1.82 1.76 -3.40
CA LYS A 138 3.16 1.46 -2.89
C LYS A 138 3.89 2.75 -2.60
N ARG A 139 5.05 2.67 -1.93
CA ARG A 139 5.86 3.85 -1.60
C ARG A 139 6.21 4.70 -2.84
N ASP A 140 6.51 4.04 -3.95
CA ASP A 140 7.08 4.64 -5.16
C ASP A 140 6.12 4.63 -6.37
N LYS A 141 4.95 3.99 -6.25
CA LYS A 141 4.00 3.88 -7.36
C LYS A 141 2.59 3.59 -6.91
N ILE A 142 1.66 3.88 -7.81
CA ILE A 142 0.27 3.41 -7.75
C ILE A 142 -0.02 2.53 -8.97
N SER A 143 -0.87 1.53 -8.83
CA SER A 143 -1.26 0.67 -9.96
C SER A 143 -2.74 0.32 -9.92
N VAL A 144 -3.37 0.33 -11.08
CA VAL A 144 -4.74 -0.12 -11.30
C VAL A 144 -4.70 -1.47 -12.00
N SER A 145 -5.42 -2.47 -11.50
CA SER A 145 -5.42 -3.82 -12.10
C SER A 145 -6.81 -4.44 -12.09
N SER A 146 -6.98 -5.47 -12.92
CA SER A 146 -8.23 -6.24 -13.06
C SER A 146 -9.38 -5.46 -13.70
N TYR A 147 -9.12 -4.30 -14.31
CA TYR A 147 -10.13 -3.53 -15.04
C TYR A 147 -10.19 -3.96 -16.52
N GLU A 148 -11.36 -3.86 -17.14
CA GLU A 148 -11.57 -4.10 -18.56
C GLU A 148 -11.91 -2.78 -19.27
N SER A 149 -12.78 -1.97 -18.67
CA SER A 149 -13.17 -0.66 -19.20
C SER A 149 -12.10 0.40 -19.00
N ASP A 150 -11.70 1.08 -20.07
CA ASP A 150 -10.77 2.22 -20.01
C ASP A 150 -11.36 3.41 -19.24
N SER A 151 -12.69 3.47 -19.08
CA SER A 151 -13.33 4.49 -18.24
C SER A 151 -12.91 4.39 -16.77
N ILE A 152 -12.59 3.19 -16.27
CA ILE A 152 -12.07 2.98 -14.91
C ILE A 152 -10.69 3.61 -14.79
N LEU A 153 -9.78 3.32 -15.73
CA LEU A 153 -8.45 3.91 -15.73
C LEU A 153 -8.52 5.44 -15.83
N ASN A 154 -9.29 5.97 -16.78
CA ASN A 154 -9.45 7.41 -16.97
C ASN A 154 -9.98 8.11 -15.71
N THR A 155 -10.91 7.48 -14.99
CA THR A 155 -11.46 8.01 -13.73
C THR A 155 -10.41 8.05 -12.63
N VAL A 156 -9.62 6.97 -12.48
CA VAL A 156 -8.55 6.91 -11.49
C VAL A 156 -7.43 7.89 -11.85
N GLU A 157 -7.06 8.02 -13.12
CA GLU A 157 -6.07 8.97 -13.61
C GLU A 157 -6.50 10.42 -13.38
N ALA A 158 -7.73 10.79 -13.77
CA ALA A 158 -8.26 12.13 -13.55
C ALA A 158 -8.30 12.49 -12.06
N TRP A 159 -8.65 11.55 -11.19
CA TRP A 159 -8.55 11.75 -9.74
C TRP A 159 -7.09 11.90 -9.30
N ALA A 160 -6.20 11.01 -9.73
CA ALA A 160 -4.80 11.02 -9.30
C ALA A 160 -4.09 12.32 -9.71
N ASP A 161 -4.43 12.91 -10.85
CA ASP A 161 -3.91 14.20 -11.32
C ASP A 161 -4.32 15.39 -10.42
N THR A 162 -5.37 15.24 -9.62
CA THR A 162 -5.75 16.26 -8.62
C THR A 162 -4.93 16.18 -7.33
N ILE A 163 -4.20 15.08 -7.11
CA ILE A 163 -3.45 14.83 -5.88
C ILE A 163 -1.97 15.08 -6.15
N GLY A 164 -1.46 16.23 -5.69
CA GLY A 164 -0.06 16.62 -5.95
C GLY A 164 0.99 15.60 -5.48
N ALA A 165 0.68 14.78 -4.46
CA ALA A 165 1.55 13.70 -3.99
C ALA A 165 1.62 12.47 -4.93
N LEU A 166 0.77 12.41 -5.95
CA LEU A 166 0.70 11.32 -6.93
C LEU A 166 1.27 11.70 -8.32
N ALA A 167 1.94 12.86 -8.40
CA ALA A 167 2.52 13.39 -9.62
C ALA A 167 3.81 12.67 -10.06
#